data_AF-A0A2S9FTH8-F1
#
_entry.id   AF-A0A2S9FTH8-F1
#
_cell.length_a   1.000
_cell.length_b   1.000
_cell.length_c   1.000
_cell.angle_alpha   90.00
_cell.angle_beta   90.00
_cell.angle_gamma   90.00
#
_symmetry.space_group_name_H-M   'P 1'
#
loop_
_entity.id
_entity.type
_entity.pdbx_description
1 polymer ?
#
loop_
_entity_poly.entity_id
_entity_poly.type
_entity_poly.pdbx_seq_one_letter_code
_entity_poly.pdbx_strand_id
1 'polypeptide(L)'
;PPAWWAAQRDPVAGDALRLIHAEPAAAWTVSALADRIGVSRSTLAKRFTDLVGEPPLTYLTRWRMTLAADLLVEQRAATMAEIARAVGY
;
A
#
# COMPACT_ATOMS: atom_id res chain seq x y z
N PRO A 1 -8.84 -19.03 -10.90
CA PRO A 1 -7.65 -18.16 -10.91
C PRO A 1 -7.19 -17.86 -9.48
N PRO A 2 -5.88 -17.67 -9.22
CA PRO A 2 -5.39 -17.30 -7.89
C PRO A 2 -5.91 -15.93 -7.43
N ALA A 3 -6.14 -15.75 -6.13
CA ALA A 3 -6.66 -14.50 -5.56
C ALA A 3 -5.79 -13.27 -5.90
N TRP A 4 -4.46 -13.43 -5.92
CA TRP A 4 -3.51 -12.38 -6.28
C TRP A 4 -3.66 -11.89 -7.74
N TRP A 5 -4.13 -12.75 -8.65
CA TRP A 5 -4.39 -12.38 -10.05
C TRP A 5 -5.73 -11.63 -10.20
N ALA A 6 -6.72 -12.00 -9.39
CA ALA A 6 -8.01 -11.32 -9.37
C ALA A 6 -7.89 -9.90 -8.78
N ALA A 7 -7.09 -9.73 -7.72
CA ALA A 7 -6.84 -8.43 -7.09
C ALA A 7 -6.22 -7.41 -8.07
N GLN A 8 -5.24 -7.82 -8.89
CA GLN A 8 -4.61 -6.91 -9.87
C GLN A 8 -5.54 -6.46 -11.02
N ARG A 9 -6.61 -7.21 -11.29
CA ARG A 9 -7.57 -6.88 -12.36
C ARG A 9 -8.85 -6.22 -11.82
N ASP A 10 -9.05 -6.17 -10.51
CA ASP A 10 -10.18 -5.48 -9.90
C ASP A 10 -9.90 -3.96 -9.90
N PRO A 11 -10.81 -3.13 -10.43
CA PRO A 11 -10.59 -1.69 -10.57
C PRO A 11 -10.56 -0.94 -9.23
N VAL A 12 -10.95 -1.57 -8.12
CA VAL A 12 -10.89 -0.96 -6.79
C VAL A 12 -9.64 -1.42 -6.05
N ALA A 13 -9.48 -2.73 -5.87
CA ALA A 13 -8.34 -3.28 -5.14
C ALA A 13 -7.03 -3.10 -5.91
N GLY A 14 -7.03 -3.30 -7.23
CA GLY A 14 -5.86 -3.11 -8.08
C GLY A 14 -5.40 -1.66 -8.13
N ASP A 15 -6.33 -0.71 -8.23
CA ASP A 15 -6.00 0.72 -8.26
C ASP A 15 -5.44 1.21 -6.93
N ALA A 16 -5.99 0.73 -5.81
CA ALA A 16 -5.45 0.99 -4.49
C ALA A 16 -4.03 0.42 -4.31
N LEU A 17 -3.78 -0.80 -4.77
CA LEU A 17 -2.44 -1.40 -4.75
C LEU A 17 -1.44 -0.56 -5.56
N ARG A 18 -1.83 -0.12 -6.77
CA ARG A 18 -0.98 0.73 -7.62
C ARG A 18 -0.63 2.06 -6.94
N LEU A 19 -1.60 2.73 -6.32
CA LEU A 19 -1.35 3.99 -5.59
C LEU A 19 -0.43 3.78 -4.38
N ILE A 20 -0.66 2.72 -3.60
CA ILE A 20 0.16 2.37 -2.44
C ILE A 20 1.60 2.07 -2.85
N HIS A 21 1.81 1.34 -3.94
CA HIS A 21 3.16 1.00 -4.42
C HIS A 21 3.87 2.17 -5.09
N ALA A 22 3.14 3.05 -5.77
CA ALA A 22 3.72 4.22 -6.43
C ALA A 22 4.17 5.29 -5.40
N GLU A 23 3.39 5.49 -4.35
CA GLU A 23 3.64 6.52 -3.34
C GLU A 23 3.57 5.93 -1.91
N PRO A 24 4.49 5.00 -1.56
CA PRO A 24 4.45 4.32 -0.27
C PRO A 24 4.62 5.29 0.90
N ALA A 25 5.32 6.41 0.72
CA ALA A 25 5.54 7.41 1.76
C ALA A 25 4.37 8.39 1.98
N ALA A 26 3.39 8.45 1.07
CA ALA A 26 2.27 9.39 1.19
C ALA A 26 1.38 9.07 2.41
N ALA A 27 0.77 10.10 3.01
CA ALA A 27 -0.09 9.96 4.19
C ALA A 27 -1.47 9.37 3.84
N TRP A 28 -1.49 8.17 3.27
CA TRP A 28 -2.72 7.51 2.83
C TRP A 28 -3.66 7.24 4.00
N THR A 29 -4.92 7.59 3.77
CA THR A 29 -6.06 7.11 4.57
C THR A 29 -6.99 6.32 3.67
N VAL A 30 -7.89 5.53 4.26
CA VAL A 30 -8.94 4.85 3.47
C VAL A 30 -9.80 5.86 2.70
N SER A 31 -10.03 7.06 3.25
CA SER A 31 -10.73 8.13 2.54
C SER A 31 -9.94 8.61 1.33
N ALA A 32 -8.68 9.00 1.52
CA ALA A 32 -7.87 9.54 0.43
C ALA A 32 -7.69 8.56 -0.73
N LEU A 33 -7.54 7.27 -0.44
CA LEU A 33 -7.51 6.22 -1.45
C LEU A 33 -8.86 6.08 -2.18
N ALA A 34 -9.97 6.04 -1.42
CA ALA A 34 -11.31 5.90 -1.97
C ALA A 34 -11.68 7.11 -2.86
N ASP A 35 -11.32 8.31 -2.42
CA ASP A 35 -11.52 9.56 -3.15
C ASP A 35 -10.72 9.58 -4.46
N ARG A 36 -9.47 9.06 -4.43
CA ARG A 36 -8.63 8.97 -5.63
C ARG A 36 -9.13 7.96 -6.66
N ILE A 37 -9.75 6.88 -6.20
CA ILE A 37 -10.30 5.80 -7.03
C ILE A 37 -11.73 6.12 -7.50
N GLY A 38 -12.45 7.01 -6.81
CA GLY A 38 -13.82 7.38 -7.12
C GLY A 38 -14.87 6.41 -6.56
N VAL A 39 -14.60 5.82 -5.40
CA VAL A 39 -15.52 4.90 -4.70
C VAL A 39 -15.74 5.32 -3.25
N SER A 40 -16.71 4.71 -2.57
CA SER A 40 -16.89 4.94 -1.14
C SER A 40 -15.80 4.26 -0.29
N ARG A 41 -15.55 4.79 0.92
CA ARG A 41 -14.63 4.18 1.90
C ARG A 41 -14.96 2.73 2.23
N SER A 42 -16.24 2.41 2.39
CA SER A 42 -16.69 1.04 2.71
C SER A 42 -16.54 0.11 1.52
N THR A 43 -16.81 0.59 0.30
CA THR A 43 -16.56 -0.16 -0.94
C THR A 43 -15.08 -0.54 -1.06
N LEU A 44 -14.18 0.43 -0.87
CA LEU A 44 -12.74 0.19 -0.93
C LEU A 44 -12.32 -0.81 0.14
N ALA A 45 -12.64 -0.57 1.41
CA ALA A 45 -12.21 -1.42 2.52
C ALA A 45 -12.68 -2.87 2.34
N LYS A 46 -13.94 -3.06 1.94
CA LYS A 46 -14.51 -4.39 1.69
C LYS A 46 -13.83 -5.09 0.52
N ARG A 47 -13.80 -4.45 -0.67
CA ARG A 47 -13.25 -5.07 -1.88
C ARG A 47 -11.77 -5.41 -1.74
N PHE A 48 -11.00 -4.50 -1.15
CA PHE A 48 -9.59 -4.71 -0.92
C PHE A 48 -9.37 -5.89 0.04
N THR A 49 -10.07 -5.92 1.17
CA THR A 49 -9.94 -7.04 2.14
C THR A 49 -10.38 -8.36 1.53
N ASP A 50 -11.50 -8.39 0.79
CA ASP A 50 -12.04 -9.60 0.16
C ASP A 50 -11.05 -10.19 -0.87
N LEU A 51 -10.22 -9.37 -1.54
CA LEU A 51 -9.29 -9.80 -2.60
C LEU A 51 -7.83 -9.94 -2.15
N VAL A 52 -7.37 -9.09 -1.23
CA VAL A 52 -5.98 -9.03 -0.75
C VAL A 52 -5.81 -9.79 0.58
N GLY A 53 -6.91 -9.99 1.33
CA GLY A 53 -6.93 -10.72 2.60
C GLY A 53 -6.67 -9.85 3.83
N GLU A 54 -6.27 -8.58 3.66
CA GLU A 54 -6.03 -7.63 4.74
C GLU A 54 -6.51 -6.22 4.36
N PRO A 55 -6.83 -5.33 5.32
CA PRO A 55 -7.25 -3.96 5.02
C PRO A 55 -6.14 -3.12 4.36
N PRO A 56 -6.49 -2.07 3.57
CA PRO A 56 -5.51 -1.27 2.83
C PRO A 56 -4.39 -0.64 3.67
N LEU A 57 -4.72 -0.12 4.86
CA LEU A 57 -3.71 0.54 5.72
C LEU A 57 -2.83 -0.47 6.47
N THR A 58 -3.36 -1.66 6.77
CA THR A 58 -2.55 -2.77 7.30
C THR A 58 -1.54 -3.22 6.25
N TYR A 59 -2.01 -3.41 5.01
CA TYR A 59 -1.16 -3.73 3.87
C TYR A 59 -0.06 -2.69 3.68
N LEU A 60 -0.41 -1.39 3.67
CA LEU A 60 0.54 -0.29 3.51
C LEU A 60 1.61 -0.29 4.61
N THR A 61 1.21 -0.49 5.87
CA THR A 61 2.16 -0.54 7.00
C THR A 61 3.17 -1.66 6.82
N ARG A 62 2.68 -2.86 6.45
CA ARG A 62 3.55 -4.01 6.18
C ARG A 62 4.49 -3.75 5.00
N TRP A 63 3.97 -3.15 3.93
CA TRP A 63 4.75 -2.80 2.75
C TRP A 63 5.88 -1.81 3.06
N ARG A 64 5.61 -0.77 3.85
CA ARG A 64 6.62 0.19 4.30
C ARG A 64 7.73 -0.47 5.11
N MET A 65 7.40 -1.42 5.96
CA MET A 65 8.39 -2.18 6.73
C MET A 65 9.26 -3.07 5.83
N THR A 66 8.67 -3.72 4.82
CA THR A 66 9.43 -4.47 3.80
C THR A 66 10.39 -3.55 3.05
N LEU A 67 9.91 -2.42 2.55
CA LEU A 67 10.77 -1.44 1.87
C LEU A 67 11.88 -0.91 2.78
N ALA A 68 11.59 -0.63 4.05
CA ALA A 68 12.60 -0.17 5.00
C ALA A 68 13.68 -1.23 5.24
N ALA A 69 13.28 -2.50 5.35
CA ALA A 69 14.21 -3.62 5.49
C ALA A 69 15.08 -3.79 4.23
N ASP A 70 14.50 -3.71 3.04
CA ASP A 70 15.23 -3.80 1.78
C ASP A 70 16.26 -2.66 1.65
N LEU A 71 15.85 -1.42 1.97
CA LEU A 71 16.74 -0.25 1.97
C LEU A 71 17.88 -0.38 2.98
N LEU A 72 17.64 -0.96 4.16
CA LEU A 72 18.68 -1.22 5.17
C LEU A 72 19.72 -2.23 4.67
N VAL A 73 19.30 -3.22 3.88
CA VAL A 73 20.19 -4.24 3.31
C VAL A 73 21.01 -3.66 2.15
N GLU A 74 20.39 -2.86 1.30
CA GLU A 74 21.00 -2.31 0.09
C GLU A 74 21.91 -1.10 0.37
N GLN A 75 21.54 -0.24 1.32
CA GLN A 75 22.25 1.01 1.61
C GLN A 75 22.98 0.95 2.95
N ARG A 76 24.11 0.25 3.00
CA ARG A 76 24.99 0.18 4.20
C ARG A 76 25.46 1.55 4.74
N ALA A 77 25.34 2.62 3.95
CA ALA A 77 25.73 3.98 4.31
C ALA A 77 24.54 4.95 4.51
N ALA A 78 23.29 4.53 4.26
CA ALA A 78 22.13 5.38 4.50
C ALA A 78 21.80 5.42 5.99
N THR A 79 21.47 6.60 6.47
CA THR A 79 21.06 6.78 7.87
C THR A 79 19.62 6.30 8.07
N MET A 80 19.30 5.81 9.27
CA MET A 80 17.93 5.40 9.63
C MET A 80 16.87 6.48 9.34
N ALA A 81 17.24 7.76 9.44
CA ALA A 81 16.35 8.89 9.16
C ALA A 81 16.02 9.05 7.66
N GLU A 82 16.96 8.73 6.76
CA GLU A 82 16.73 8.76 5.32
C GLU A 82 15.81 7.63 4.89
N ILE A 83 15.99 6.45 5.48
CA ILE A 83 15.15 5.28 5.24
C ILE A 83 13.73 5.52 5.75
N ALA A 84 13.56 6.05 6.97
CA ALA A 84 12.26 6.39 7.53
C ALA A 84 11.48 7.37 6.63
N ARG A 85 12.15 8.44 6.17
CA ARG A 85 11.53 9.42 5.27
C ARG A 85 11.15 8.83 3.91
N ALA A 86 11.96 7.90 3.38
CA ALA A 86 11.68 7.22 2.11
C ALA A 86 10.47 6.27 2.19
N VAL A 87 10.16 5.74 3.37
CA VAL A 87 9.00 4.86 3.57
C VAL A 87 7.81 5.53 4.28
N GLY A 88 7.93 6.81 4.66
CA GLY A 88 6.84 7.58 5.27
C GLY A 88 6.60 7.30 6.76
N TYR A 89 7.67 7.02 7.51
CA TYR A 89 7.72 7.10 8.97
C TYR A 89 8.34 8.42 9.44
#